data_AF-A0A2U1LC54-F1
#
_entry.id   AF-A0A2U1LC54-F1
#
_cell.length_a   1.000
_cell.length_b   1.000
_cell.length_c   1.000
_cell.angle_alpha   90.00
_cell.angle_beta   90.00
_cell.angle_gamma   90.00
#
_symmetry.space_group_name_H-M   'P 1'
#
loop_
_entity.id
_entity.type
_entity.pdbx_description
1 polymer ?
#
loop_
_entity_poly.entity_id
_entity_poly.type
_entity_poly.pdbx_seq_one_letter_code
_entity_poly.pdbx_strand_id
1 'polypeptide(L)'
;MMIRKKRVPFYWPYQSVLALCEIFIRYLSANGRSSPFKWVELQPEFEKVVKTELYRYKVLKNKYGEMRKYYSLCSSLKNGETGLGWNANTMTLS
;
A
#
# COMPACT_ATOMS: atom_id res chain seq x y z
N MET A 1 -20.12 24.96 17.28
CA MET A 1 -19.65 23.58 17.49
C MET A 1 -19.67 22.84 16.16
N MET A 2 -18.53 22.61 15.50
CA MET A 2 -18.50 21.89 14.21
C MET A 2 -18.55 20.39 14.47
N ILE A 3 -19.65 19.74 14.13
CA ILE A 3 -19.79 18.28 14.20
C ILE A 3 -18.83 17.69 13.15
N ARG A 4 -17.75 17.04 13.60
CA ARG A 4 -16.86 16.28 12.71
C ARG A 4 -17.66 15.06 12.22
N LYS A 5 -18.13 15.08 10.96
CA LYS A 5 -18.69 13.89 10.30
C LYS A 5 -17.71 12.73 10.47
N LYS A 6 -18.19 11.62 11.06
CA LYS A 6 -17.40 10.40 11.28
C LYS A 6 -16.99 9.87 9.90
N ARG A 7 -15.67 9.82 9.64
CA ARG A 7 -15.15 9.36 8.34
C ARG A 7 -15.20 7.85 8.30
N VAL A 8 -15.83 7.30 7.28
CA VAL A 8 -15.81 5.86 7.01
C VAL A 8 -14.47 5.54 6.34
N PRO A 9 -13.64 4.64 6.91
CA PRO A 9 -12.43 4.17 6.24
C PRO A 9 -12.78 3.51 4.91
N PHE A 10 -11.93 3.71 3.90
CA PHE A 10 -12.06 2.96 2.66
C PHE A 10 -11.76 1.47 2.92
N TYR A 11 -12.68 0.60 2.55
CA TYR A 11 -12.46 -0.84 2.57
C TYR A 11 -11.51 -1.21 1.42
N TRP A 12 -10.49 -2.02 1.71
CA TRP A 12 -9.47 -2.43 0.74
C TRP A 12 -9.73 -3.86 0.26
N PRO A 13 -10.62 -4.08 -0.72
CA PRO A 13 -10.74 -5.39 -1.35
C PRO A 13 -9.46 -5.71 -2.10
N TYR A 14 -9.17 -7.01 -2.25
CA TYR A 14 -7.98 -7.49 -2.93
C TYR A 14 -7.77 -6.83 -4.31
N GLN A 15 -8.85 -6.68 -5.08
CA GLN A 15 -8.81 -6.06 -6.41
C GLN A 15 -8.38 -4.58 -6.37
N SER A 16 -8.82 -3.82 -5.37
CA SER A 16 -8.35 -2.43 -5.20
C SER A 16 -6.88 -2.36 -4.82
N VAL A 17 -6.36 -3.35 -4.09
CA VAL A 17 -4.92 -3.42 -3.79
C VAL A 17 -4.12 -3.71 -5.06
N LEU A 18 -4.59 -4.63 -5.92
CA LEU A 18 -3.95 -4.90 -7.21
C LEU A 18 -3.96 -3.68 -8.14
N ALA A 19 -5.10 -3.01 -8.27
CA ALA A 19 -5.21 -1.77 -9.04
C ALA A 19 -4.21 -0.70 -8.55
N LEU A 20 -4.03 -0.58 -7.23
CA LEU A 20 -3.05 0.34 -6.66
C LEU A 20 -1.62 -0.06 -7.04
N CYS A 21 -1.28 -1.35 -6.98
CA CYS A 21 0.02 -1.86 -7.42
C CYS A 21 0.30 -1.54 -8.89
N GLU A 22 -0.68 -1.77 -9.77
CA GLU A 22 -0.55 -1.50 -11.21
C GLU A 22 -0.34 -0.02 -11.50
N ILE A 23 -1.05 0.87 -10.80
CA ILE A 23 -0.85 2.32 -10.88
C ILE A 23 0.59 2.68 -10.47
N PHE A 24 1.10 2.13 -9.36
CA PHE A 24 2.47 2.40 -8.92
C PHE A 24 3.52 1.87 -9.90
N ILE A 25 3.33 0.66 -10.43
CA ILE A 25 4.24 0.08 -11.43
C ILE A 25 4.29 0.97 -12.66
N ARG A 26 3.13 1.38 -13.20
CA ARG A 26 3.06 2.28 -14.37
C ARG A 26 3.71 3.63 -14.08
N TYR A 27 3.43 4.23 -12.92
CA TYR A 27 4.02 5.50 -12.51
C TYR A 27 5.54 5.42 -12.43
N LEU A 28 6.10 4.40 -11.77
CA LEU A 28 7.55 4.23 -11.62
C LEU A 28 8.24 3.88 -12.94
N SER A 29 7.57 3.12 -13.82
CA SER A 29 8.09 2.85 -15.17
C SER A 29 8.20 4.12 -16.02
N ALA A 30 7.25 5.05 -15.88
CA ALA A 30 7.24 6.30 -16.63
C ALA A 30 8.17 7.38 -16.03
N ASN A 31 8.31 7.43 -14.70
CA ASN A 31 8.99 8.52 -14.01
C ASN A 31 10.35 8.12 -13.41
N GLY A 32 10.69 6.84 -13.35
CA GLY A 32 11.89 6.31 -12.69
C GLY A 32 11.59 5.62 -11.34
N ARG A 33 12.38 4.59 -11.02
CA ARG A 33 12.15 3.71 -9.85
C ARG A 33 12.27 4.39 -8.49
N SER A 34 13.02 5.49 -8.41
CA SER A 34 13.23 6.28 -7.18
C SER A 34 12.34 7.52 -7.11
N SER A 35 11.47 7.73 -8.09
CA SER A 35 10.70 8.97 -8.20
C SER A 35 9.65 9.06 -7.11
N PRO A 36 9.54 10.21 -6.41
CA PRO A 36 8.53 10.40 -5.40
C PRO A 36 7.13 10.36 -6.04
N PHE A 37 6.20 9.68 -5.37
CA PHE A 37 4.81 9.63 -5.82
C PHE A 37 4.11 10.99 -5.64
N LYS A 38 3.49 11.49 -6.71
CA LYS A 38 2.59 12.64 -6.67
C LYS A 38 1.19 12.20 -6.27
N TRP A 39 0.97 12.00 -4.97
CA TRP A 39 -0.27 11.41 -4.43
C TRP A 39 -1.57 12.12 -4.84
N VAL A 40 -1.53 13.44 -5.00
CA VAL A 40 -2.70 14.24 -5.43
C VAL A 40 -3.12 13.88 -6.86
N GLU A 41 -2.16 13.57 -7.73
CA GLU A 41 -2.40 13.17 -9.12
C GLU A 41 -2.83 11.69 -9.22
N LEU A 42 -2.30 10.84 -8.32
CA LEU A 42 -2.63 9.41 -8.30
C LEU A 42 -4.03 9.10 -7.73
N GLN A 43 -4.54 9.95 -6.83
CA GLN A 43 -5.88 9.78 -6.26
C GLN A 43 -6.98 9.64 -7.33
N PRO A 44 -7.16 10.61 -8.25
CA PRO A 44 -8.21 10.51 -9.25
C PRO A 44 -8.03 9.34 -10.22
N GLU A 45 -6.79 8.91 -10.49
CA GLU A 45 -6.54 7.72 -11.30
C GLU A 45 -7.06 6.45 -10.60
N PHE A 46 -6.74 6.30 -9.32
CA PHE A 46 -7.21 5.19 -8.52
C PHE A 46 -8.74 5.17 -8.39
N GLU A 47 -9.35 6.30 -8.05
CA GLU A 47 -10.81 6.43 -7.87
C GLU A 47 -11.59 6.05 -9.13
N LYS A 48 -11.06 6.38 -10.32
CA LYS A 48 -11.65 5.96 -11.60
C LYS A 48 -11.68 4.44 -11.76
N VAL A 49 -10.61 3.75 -11.34
CA VAL A 49 -10.50 2.29 -11.45
C VAL A 49 -11.43 1.59 -10.47
N VAL A 50 -11.44 2.04 -9.20
CA VAL A 50 -12.23 1.39 -8.13
C VAL A 50 -13.66 1.94 -8.01
N LYS A 51 -14.03 2.92 -8.85
CA LYS A 51 -15.36 3.56 -8.90
C LYS A 51 -15.85 4.05 -7.54
N THR A 52 -14.93 4.49 -6.69
CA THR A 52 -15.20 4.93 -5.32
C THR A 52 -14.33 6.13 -5.01
N GLU A 53 -14.93 7.19 -4.49
CA GLU A 53 -14.20 8.38 -4.05
C GLU A 53 -13.50 8.13 -2.71
N LEU A 54 -12.25 8.57 -2.63
CA LEU A 54 -11.49 8.64 -1.40
C LEU A 54 -11.65 10.03 -0.79
N TYR A 55 -11.72 10.07 0.54
CA TYR A 55 -11.86 11.35 1.21
C TYR A 55 -10.59 12.23 1.06
N ARG A 56 -9.39 11.63 0.94
CA ARG A 56 -8.08 12.29 0.76
C ARG A 56 -7.03 11.33 0.20
N TYR A 57 -6.05 11.85 -0.54
CA TYR A 57 -4.89 11.10 -1.05
C TYR A 57 -4.09 10.37 0.04
N LYS A 58 -4.14 10.86 1.29
CA LYS A 58 -3.46 10.21 2.43
C LYS A 58 -3.90 8.76 2.64
N VAL A 59 -5.10 8.38 2.18
CA VAL A 59 -5.57 6.99 2.18
C VAL A 59 -4.63 6.09 1.39
N LEU A 60 -4.27 6.51 0.17
CA LEU A 60 -3.33 5.78 -0.70
C LEU A 60 -1.93 5.72 -0.10
N LYS A 61 -1.45 6.87 0.38
CA LYS A 61 -0.11 6.98 0.99
C LYS A 61 0.03 6.06 2.21
N ASN A 62 -0.97 6.03 3.07
CA ASN A 62 -0.97 5.17 4.25
C ASN A 62 -0.97 3.69 3.85
N LYS A 63 -1.83 3.31 2.88
CA LYS A 63 -1.87 1.93 2.40
C LYS A 63 -0.54 1.47 1.78
N TYR A 64 0.09 2.33 0.99
CA TYR A 64 1.44 2.06 0.46
C TYR A 64 2.46 1.86 1.59
N GLY A 65 2.40 2.71 2.64
CA GLY A 65 3.25 2.57 3.82
C GLY A 65 3.06 1.23 4.55
N GLU A 66 1.82 0.79 4.71
CA GLU A 66 1.50 -0.54 5.28
C GLU A 66 2.07 -1.67 4.43
N MET A 67 1.87 -1.62 3.10
CA MET A 67 2.41 -2.61 2.17
C MET A 67 3.93 -2.68 2.21
N ARG A 68 4.61 -1.53 2.29
CA ARG A 68 6.07 -1.46 2.41
C ARG A 68 6.59 -2.07 3.71
N LYS A 69 5.91 -1.80 4.84
CA LYS A 69 6.24 -2.41 6.14
C LYS A 69 6.09 -3.92 6.10
N TYR A 70 4.98 -4.41 5.53
CA TYR A 70 4.74 -5.85 5.39
C TYR A 70 5.80 -6.51 4.50
N TYR A 71 6.12 -5.92 3.35
CA TYR A 71 7.18 -6.41 2.48
C TYR A 71 8.54 -6.44 3.19
N SER A 72 8.89 -5.38 3.91
CA SER A 72 10.14 -5.32 4.68
C SER A 72 10.20 -6.41 5.73
N LEU A 73 9.10 -6.65 6.46
CA LEU A 73 9.01 -7.71 7.45
C LEU A 73 9.21 -9.08 6.79
N CYS A 74 8.51 -9.37 5.68
CA CYS A 74 8.68 -10.62 4.96
C CYS A 74 10.12 -10.80 4.43
N SER A 75 10.77 -9.72 4.00
CA SER A 75 12.16 -9.74 3.55
C SER A 75 13.11 -10.08 4.70
N SER A 76 12.98 -9.38 5.84
CA SER A 76 13.83 -9.63 7.01
C SER A 76 13.60 -11.01 7.62
N LEU A 77 12.36 -11.51 7.61
CA LEU A 77 12.07 -12.90 8.00
C LEU A 77 12.79 -13.89 7.07
N LYS A 78 12.67 -13.73 5.74
CA LYS A 78 13.37 -14.59 4.78
C LYS A 78 14.89 -14.59 4.96
N ASN A 79 15.45 -13.44 5.33
CA ASN A 79 16.90 -13.27 5.53
C ASN A 79 17.37 -13.65 6.94
N GLY A 80 16.46 -14.05 7.86
CA GLY A 80 16.80 -14.36 9.25
C GLY A 80 17.22 -13.16 10.10
N GLU A 81 17.03 -11.94 9.61
CA GLU A 81 17.50 -10.68 10.24
C GLU A 81 16.72 -10.30 11.51
N THR A 82 15.53 -10.86 11.70
CA THR A 82 14.66 -10.51 12.83
C THR A 82 14.99 -11.25 14.12
N GLY A 83 15.88 -12.25 14.08
CA GLY A 83 16.17 -13.13 15.23
C GLY A 83 15.01 -14.07 15.61
N LEU A 84 13.88 -14.00 14.88
CA LEU A 84 12.67 -14.82 15.10
C LEU A 84 12.75 -16.20 14.40
N GLY A 85 13.92 -16.58 13.89
CA GLY A 85 14.19 -17.90 13.33
C GLY A 85 13.15 -18.39 12.31
N TRP A 86 12.84 -17.58 11.29
CA TRP A 86 11.95 -18.01 10.22
C TRP A 86 12.58 -19.20 9.49
N ASN A 87 11.94 -20.37 9.59
CA ASN A 87 12.39 -21.57 8.91
C ASN A 87 11.62 -21.74 7.60
N ALA A 88 12.30 -21.46 6.48
CA ALA A 88 11.71 -21.55 5.15
C ALA A 88 11.28 -22.98 4.76
N ASN A 89 11.89 -24.02 5.35
CA ASN A 89 11.57 -25.41 5.05
C ASN A 89 10.28 -25.87 5.75
N THR A 90 9.97 -25.33 6.93
CA THR A 90 8.76 -25.68 7.69
C THR A 90 7.65 -24.65 7.54
N MET A 91 7.94 -23.49 6.93
CA MET A 91 7.05 -22.33 6.86
C MET A 91 6.55 -21.87 8.25
N THR A 92 7.37 -22.01 9.29
CA THR A 92 7.02 -21.65 10.66
C THR A 92 8.07 -20.73 11.30
N LEU A 93 7.61 -19.89 12.24
CA LEU A 93 8.46 -19.19 13.21
C LEU A 93 8.88 -20.20 14.28
N SER A 94 10.13 -20.11 14.75
CA SER A 94 10.64 -20.95 15.84
C SER A 94 10.51 -20.28 17.20
#